data_AF-A0A2E2ITJ5-F1
#
_entry.id   AF-A0A2E2ITJ5-F1
#
_cell.length_a   1.000
_cell.length_b   1.000
_cell.length_c   1.000
_cell.angle_alpha   90.00
_cell.angle_beta   90.00
_cell.angle_gamma   90.00
#
_symmetry.space_group_name_H-M   'P 1'
#
loop_
_entity.id
_entity.type
_entity.pdbx_description
1 polymer ?
#
loop_
_entity_poly.entity_id
_entity_poly.type
_entity_poly.pdbx_seq_one_letter_code
_entity_poly.pdbx_strand_id
1 'polypeptide(L)'
;MKKLVAGAMLGSLALGLAACGNSDDASTEAMPDTVEMPAEEALEPITEEPVEDSEALGPPADASERAPSMQTAEEAADAAESVAAEAAAAAEAAEAAAAAADLEVE
;
A
#
# COMPACT_ATOMS: atom_id res chain seq x y z
N MET A 1 11.85 -17.30 33.38
CA MET A 1 11.82 -18.27 32.26
C MET A 1 11.00 -17.77 31.07
N LYS A 2 11.18 -16.51 30.64
CA LYS A 2 10.48 -15.92 29.46
C LYS A 2 11.44 -15.59 28.31
N LYS A 3 12.76 -15.67 28.56
CA LYS A 3 13.82 -15.32 27.61
C LYS A 3 14.26 -16.49 26.71
N LEU A 4 13.80 -17.71 27.00
CA LEU A 4 14.12 -18.91 26.21
C LEU A 4 13.12 -19.13 25.04
N VAL A 5 11.93 -18.54 25.12
CA VAL A 5 10.89 -18.67 24.09
C VAL A 5 11.21 -17.80 22.86
N ALA A 6 11.87 -16.66 23.08
CA ALA A 6 12.23 -15.74 22.00
C ALA A 6 13.32 -16.29 21.05
N GLY A 7 14.22 -17.15 21.53
CA GLY A 7 15.29 -17.72 20.72
C GLY A 7 14.83 -18.82 19.76
N ALA A 8 13.82 -19.61 20.14
CA ALA A 8 13.35 -20.74 19.34
C ALA A 8 12.60 -20.31 18.07
N MET A 9 11.96 -19.14 18.08
CA MET A 9 11.22 -18.61 16.93
C MET A 9 12.11 -18.02 15.83
N LEU A 10 13.34 -17.59 16.15
CA LEU A 10 14.28 -17.10 15.14
C LEU A 10 14.93 -18.24 14.33
N GLY A 11 15.12 -19.42 14.94
CA GLY A 11 15.78 -20.56 14.29
C GLY A 11 14.93 -21.25 13.21
N SER A 12 13.60 -21.25 13.37
CA SER A 12 12.67 -21.88 12.42
C SER A 12 12.53 -21.11 11.11
N LEU A 13 12.63 -19.77 11.14
CA LEU A 13 12.64 -18.96 9.92
C LEU A 13 13.93 -19.16 9.10
N ALA A 14 15.09 -19.31 9.76
CA ALA A 14 16.37 -19.47 9.07
C ALA A 14 16.47 -20.81 8.32
N LEU A 15 15.92 -21.91 8.86
CA LEU A 15 15.90 -23.21 8.17
C LEU A 15 14.90 -23.24 7.00
N GLY A 16 13.80 -22.48 7.07
CA GLY A 16 12.79 -22.43 6.00
C GLY A 16 13.26 -21.67 4.75
N LEU A 17 14.01 -20.57 4.92
CA LEU A 17 14.55 -19.80 3.79
C LEU A 17 15.66 -20.56 3.04
N ALA A 18 16.46 -21.39 3.73
CA ALA A 18 17.49 -22.20 3.09
C ALA A 18 16.92 -23.28 2.15
N ALA A 19 15.68 -23.72 2.37
CA ALA A 19 15.00 -24.70 1.53
C ALA A 19 14.26 -24.08 0.33
N CYS A 20 13.87 -22.80 0.42
CA CYS A 20 13.25 -22.06 -0.70
C CYS A 20 14.25 -21.22 -1.51
N GLY A 21 15.55 -21.32 -1.23
CA GLY A 21 16.60 -20.49 -1.82
C GLY A 21 17.64 -21.23 -2.68
N ASN A 22 17.40 -22.49 -3.06
CA ASN A 22 18.25 -23.17 -4.05
C ASN A 22 17.75 -22.81 -5.46
N SER A 23 18.21 -21.67 -5.96
CA SER A 23 18.04 -21.29 -7.37
C SER A 23 18.93 -22.19 -8.23
N ASP A 24 18.45 -23.38 -8.53
CA ASP A 24 19.00 -24.18 -9.63
C ASP A 24 18.65 -23.43 -10.94
N ASP A 25 19.66 -22.99 -11.68
CA ASP A 25 19.48 -22.27 -12.94
C ASP A 25 19.05 -23.25 -14.02
N ALA A 26 17.75 -23.55 -14.09
CA ALA A 26 17.15 -24.41 -15.11
C ALA A 26 17.04 -23.76 -16.50
N SER A 27 17.67 -22.60 -16.69
CA SER A 27 17.60 -21.78 -17.90
C SER A 27 18.15 -22.49 -19.15
N THR A 28 18.98 -23.53 -18.98
CA THR A 28 19.61 -24.27 -20.09
C THR A 28 18.89 -25.57 -20.51
N GLU A 29 18.01 -26.14 -19.69
CA GLU A 29 17.27 -27.37 -20.05
C GLU A 29 15.96 -27.10 -20.81
N ALA A 30 15.44 -25.87 -20.70
CA ALA A 30 14.23 -25.44 -21.39
C ALA A 30 14.57 -24.33 -22.40
N MET A 31 15.34 -24.67 -23.44
CA MET A 31 15.32 -23.91 -24.68
C MET A 31 14.20 -24.50 -25.55
N PRO A 32 12.95 -24.01 -25.46
CA PRO A 32 11.92 -24.42 -26.40
C PRO A 32 12.35 -24.01 -27.80
N ASP A 33 12.35 -24.95 -28.75
CA ASP A 33 12.42 -24.61 -30.17
C ASP A 33 11.31 -23.59 -30.44
N THR A 34 11.69 -22.33 -30.67
CA THR A 34 10.75 -21.28 -31.03
C THR A 34 10.10 -21.70 -32.34
N VAL A 35 8.84 -22.11 -32.26
CA VAL A 35 8.02 -22.47 -33.41
C VAL A 35 8.09 -21.32 -34.42
N GLU A 36 8.74 -21.58 -35.55
CA GLU A 36 8.92 -20.69 -36.71
C GLU A 36 7.61 -20.48 -37.48
N MET A 37 6.53 -20.12 -36.77
CA MET A 37 5.25 -19.64 -37.31
C MET A 37 4.43 -18.96 -36.21
N PRO A 38 3.86 -17.76 -36.43
CA PRO A 38 4.32 -16.73 -37.35
C PRO A 38 4.21 -15.35 -36.67
N ALA A 39 5.34 -14.74 -36.35
CA ALA A 39 5.32 -13.33 -35.91
C ALA A 39 4.63 -12.44 -36.95
N GLU A 40 4.66 -12.85 -38.22
CA GLU A 40 4.02 -12.19 -39.35
C GLU A 40 2.48 -12.19 -39.25
N GLU A 41 1.85 -13.27 -38.77
CA GLU A 41 0.37 -13.35 -38.64
C GLU A 41 -0.12 -12.48 -37.47
N ALA A 42 0.71 -12.30 -36.44
CA ALA A 42 0.43 -11.35 -35.35
C ALA A 42 0.61 -9.87 -35.74
N LEU A 43 1.31 -9.59 -36.85
CA LEU A 43 1.53 -8.25 -37.38
C LEU A 43 0.54 -7.87 -38.50
N GLU A 44 -0.33 -8.80 -38.91
CA GLU A 44 -1.39 -8.50 -39.86
C GLU A 44 -2.34 -7.43 -39.27
N PRO A 45 -2.74 -6.43 -40.07
CA PRO A 45 -3.65 -5.41 -39.58
C PRO A 45 -5.02 -6.01 -39.28
N ILE A 46 -5.51 -5.78 -38.06
CA ILE A 46 -6.91 -6.04 -37.68
C ILE A 46 -7.77 -5.11 -38.56
N THR A 47 -8.61 -5.69 -39.40
CA THR A 47 -9.51 -4.93 -40.31
C THR A 47 -10.93 -4.84 -39.78
N GLU A 48 -11.23 -5.58 -38.73
CA GLU A 48 -12.52 -5.59 -38.04
C GLU A 48 -12.77 -4.23 -37.37
N GLU A 49 -13.96 -3.68 -37.60
CA GLU A 49 -14.42 -2.53 -36.84
C GLU A 49 -14.63 -2.93 -35.38
N PRO A 50 -14.25 -2.09 -34.40
CA PRO A 50 -14.50 -2.36 -33.00
C PRO A 50 -16.00 -2.51 -32.76
N VAL A 51 -16.41 -3.63 -32.17
CA VAL A 51 -17.80 -3.85 -31.77
C VAL A 51 -18.04 -3.11 -30.47
N GLU A 52 -19.13 -2.34 -30.40
CA GLU A 52 -19.55 -1.68 -29.16
C GLU A 52 -19.95 -2.73 -28.11
N ASP A 53 -19.26 -2.74 -26.98
CA ASP A 53 -19.67 -3.48 -25.80
C ASP A 53 -20.68 -2.63 -25.00
N SER A 54 -21.97 -2.86 -25.27
CA SER A 54 -23.05 -2.16 -24.57
C SER A 54 -23.12 -2.49 -23.07
N GLU A 55 -22.55 -3.62 -22.63
CA GLU A 55 -22.53 -4.01 -21.22
C GLU A 55 -21.39 -3.32 -20.45
N ALA A 56 -20.28 -3.00 -21.12
CA ALA A 56 -19.14 -2.27 -20.54
C ALA A 56 -19.50 -0.84 -20.08
N LEU A 57 -20.54 -0.23 -20.66
CA LEU A 57 -20.94 1.14 -20.35
C LEU A 57 -21.64 1.27 -18.99
N GLY A 58 -22.06 0.16 -18.37
CA GLY A 58 -22.77 0.16 -17.09
C GLY A 58 -24.01 1.07 -17.08
N PRO A 59 -24.74 1.16 -15.96
CA PRO A 59 -25.69 2.26 -15.78
C PRO A 59 -24.93 3.59 -15.76
N PRO A 60 -25.51 4.70 -16.24
CA PRO A 60 -24.90 6.02 -16.09
C PRO A 60 -24.64 6.25 -14.59
N ALA A 61 -23.37 6.35 -14.22
CA ALA A 61 -22.99 6.63 -12.84
C ALA A 61 -23.53 8.00 -12.45
N ASP A 62 -24.16 8.10 -11.28
CA ASP A 62 -24.64 9.38 -10.78
C ASP A 62 -23.42 10.27 -10.53
N ALA A 63 -23.38 11.43 -11.18
CA ALA A 63 -22.27 12.37 -11.03
C ALA A 63 -22.11 12.83 -9.57
N SER A 64 -23.18 12.78 -8.78
CA SER A 64 -23.18 13.11 -7.35
C SER A 64 -22.47 12.05 -6.50
N GLU A 65 -22.49 10.77 -6.91
CA GLU A 65 -21.77 9.69 -6.20
C GLU A 65 -20.25 9.76 -6.41
N ARG A 66 -19.80 10.42 -7.49
CA ARG A 66 -18.38 10.58 -7.82
C ARG A 66 -17.82 11.94 -7.40
N ALA A 67 -18.67 12.87 -6.97
CA ALA A 67 -18.22 14.17 -6.49
C ALA A 67 -17.52 14.00 -5.13
N PRO A 68 -16.30 14.54 -4.96
CA PRO A 68 -15.70 14.61 -3.62
C PRO A 68 -16.62 15.43 -2.71
N SER A 69 -16.75 15.03 -1.45
CA SER A 69 -17.43 15.84 -0.43
C SER A 69 -16.69 17.18 -0.30
N MET A 70 -17.26 18.24 -0.87
CA MET A 70 -16.70 19.59 -0.78
C MET A 70 -16.97 20.10 0.64
N GLN A 71 -15.96 20.04 1.51
CA GLN A 71 -16.02 20.74 2.77
C GLN A 71 -16.04 22.25 2.47
N THR A 72 -16.90 22.99 3.17
CA THR A 72 -16.93 24.45 3.04
C THR A 72 -15.67 25.06 3.65
N ALA A 73 -15.35 26.29 3.23
CA ALA A 73 -14.20 27.02 3.80
C ALA A 73 -14.39 27.26 5.31
N GLU A 74 -15.63 27.48 5.77
CA GLU A 74 -15.94 27.63 7.19
C GLU A 74 -15.68 26.34 7.97
N GLU A 75 -16.19 25.19 7.52
CA GLU A 75 -15.95 23.91 8.20
C GLU A 75 -14.46 23.54 8.27
N ALA A 76 -13.67 23.89 7.25
CA ALA A 76 -12.22 23.71 7.27
C ALA A 76 -11.53 24.62 8.29
N ALA A 77 -12.01 25.86 8.42
CA ALA A 77 -11.49 26.82 9.40
C ALA A 77 -11.81 26.41 10.84
N ASP A 78 -13.05 25.98 11.11
CA ASP A 78 -13.47 25.47 12.43
C ASP A 78 -12.63 24.25 12.85
N ALA A 79 -12.39 23.32 11.91
CA ALA A 79 -11.53 22.16 12.17
C ALA A 79 -10.08 22.56 12.48
N ALA A 80 -9.53 23.54 11.75
CA ALA A 80 -8.18 24.03 11.98
C ALA A 80 -8.04 24.73 13.35
N GLU A 81 -9.05 25.52 13.75
CA GLU A 81 -9.08 26.17 15.06
C GLU A 81 -9.11 25.15 16.21
N SER A 82 -9.95 24.11 16.10
CA SER A 82 -10.00 23.01 17.08
C SER A 82 -8.65 22.33 17.25
N VAL A 83 -8.00 21.97 16.14
CA VAL A 83 -6.68 21.30 16.17
C VAL A 83 -5.61 22.22 16.77
N ALA A 84 -5.63 23.51 16.46
CA ALA A 84 -4.69 24.48 17.03
C ALA A 84 -4.88 24.62 18.55
N ALA A 85 -6.12 24.65 19.03
CA ALA A 85 -6.42 24.73 20.46
C ALA A 85 -5.96 23.47 21.21
N GLU A 86 -6.20 22.27 20.66
CA GLU A 86 -5.73 21.01 21.25
C GLU A 86 -4.21 20.93 21.29
N ALA A 87 -3.53 21.37 20.22
CA ALA A 87 -2.07 21.38 20.17
C ALA A 87 -1.46 22.34 21.22
N ALA A 88 -2.06 23.51 21.41
CA ALA A 88 -1.63 24.47 22.42
C ALA A 88 -1.79 23.90 23.84
N ALA A 89 -2.94 23.29 24.14
CA ALA A 89 -3.18 22.67 25.43
C ALA A 89 -2.22 21.49 25.70
N ALA A 90 -1.93 20.69 24.68
CA ALA A 90 -0.96 19.59 24.79
C ALA A 90 0.47 20.11 25.05
N ALA A 91 0.86 21.23 24.43
CA ALA A 91 2.17 21.84 24.65
C ALA A 91 2.32 22.36 26.08
N GLU A 92 1.31 23.06 26.62
CA GLU A 92 1.32 23.54 28.01
C GLU A 92 1.37 22.37 29.01
N ALA A 93 0.62 21.30 28.76
CA ALA A 93 0.66 20.10 29.59
C ALA A 93 2.04 19.40 29.56
N ALA A 94 2.69 19.37 28.40
CA ALA A 94 4.03 18.82 28.27
C ALA A 94 5.08 19.66 29.02
N GLU A 95 4.98 20.99 28.97
CA GLU A 95 5.86 21.89 29.71
C GLU A 95 5.67 21.74 31.24
N ALA A 96 4.42 21.64 31.70
CA ALA A 96 4.11 21.39 33.11
C ALA A 96 4.65 20.02 33.58
N ALA A 97 4.53 18.99 32.75
CA ALA A 97 5.07 17.66 33.05
C ALA A 97 6.60 17.65 33.08
N ALA A 98 7.26 18.40 32.19
CA ALA A 98 8.71 18.55 32.19
C ALA A 98 9.21 19.28 33.44
N ALA A 99 8.52 20.34 33.87
CA ALA A 99 8.84 21.07 35.10
C ALA A 99 8.64 20.21 36.36
N ALA A 100 7.63 19.33 36.38
CA ALA A 100 7.41 18.40 37.48
C ALA A 100 8.51 17.32 37.55
N ALA A 101 8.93 16.80 36.39
CA ALA A 101 9.98 15.78 36.31
C ALA A 101 11.37 16.31 36.73
N ASP A 102 11.67 17.59 36.48
CA ASP A 102 12.93 18.22 36.91
C ASP A 102 13.00 18.36 38.45
N LEU A 103 11.85 18.56 39.11
CA LEU A 103 11.74 18.65 40.57
C LEU A 103 11.87 17.29 41.29
N GLU A 104 11.64 16.17 40.60
CA GLU A 104 11.70 14.80 41.17
C GLU A 104 13.12 14.17 41.10
N VAL A 105 14.09 14.86 40.47
CA VAL A 105 15.47 14.38 40.31
C VAL A 105 16.44 14.97 41.36
N GLU A 106 16.01 16.00 42.13
CA GLU A 106 16.80 16.63 43.21
C GLU A 106 16.56 16.03 44.61
#